data_AF-A0A1N6JWJ1-F1
#
_entry.id   AF-A0A1N6JWJ1-F1
#
_cell.length_a   1.000
_cell.length_b   1.000
_cell.length_c   1.000
_cell.angle_alpha   90.00
_cell.angle_beta   90.00
_cell.angle_gamma   90.00
#
_symmetry.space_group_name_H-M   'P 1'
#
loop_
_entity.id
_entity.type
_entity.pdbx_description
1 polymer ?
#
loop_
_entity_poly.entity_id
_entity_poly.type
_entity_poly.pdbx_seq_one_letter_code
_entity_poly.pdbx_strand_id
1 'polypeptide(L)'
;MLKRILSLCMMMAATLVASAQSTNRDLAQEKMKKAIELMDNGQIEPSIALLEEAIKLDPDEPTYTYEIGYAKYLGKDYKAAIKIMKDMIKKKNGFPGVYQLLGNSYDLTGDPEKAIDTYEKGLKEFPNAGNLYLEMGVMQMSAKKDNNKAIQYFEAGVKAAPKHSSNYYWLGKLFCNSDSQVWGMLYGEIFMNIERGSKRTEEMSKLLYLTYKSGIQFNDTGMLVRFSHHNIILLDPKAMEKDPALLMKKLMPYGTKVYELELTLAAAAEKHIDLASLHRIRENFLEGYYKNGHALKYPNLLFDYQLKVKQNGHLEAYNYWLLSRGDGEEFANWKAANEGKWGDFIRWFQQNPMEVSGENVFFRGQYL
;
A
#
# COMPACT_ATOMS: atom_id res chain seq x y z
N MET A 1 -29.45 -80.41 -41.15
CA MET A 1 -28.14 -80.96 -40.72
C MET A 1 -27.23 -79.78 -40.41
N LEU A 2 -27.12 -79.36 -39.16
CA LEU A 2 -26.11 -79.75 -38.16
C LEU A 2 -24.65 -79.29 -38.47
N LYS A 3 -24.25 -78.23 -37.75
CA LYS A 3 -22.93 -77.94 -37.13
C LYS A 3 -21.65 -77.79 -37.98
N ARG A 4 -21.00 -76.62 -37.82
CA ARG A 4 -19.66 -76.41 -37.20
C ARG A 4 -19.29 -74.91 -37.27
N ILE A 5 -18.51 -74.25 -36.41
CA ILE A 5 -18.18 -74.29 -34.97
C ILE A 5 -17.14 -73.15 -34.79
N LEU A 6 -17.30 -72.33 -33.74
CA LEU A 6 -16.30 -71.52 -33.00
C LEU A 6 -15.31 -70.57 -33.73
N SER A 7 -15.31 -69.27 -33.36
CA SER A 7 -14.37 -68.71 -32.34
C SER A 7 -14.17 -67.18 -32.44
N LEU A 8 -14.09 -66.54 -31.25
CA LEU A 8 -13.25 -65.38 -30.89
C LEU A 8 -13.58 -64.02 -31.53
N CYS A 9 -13.38 -62.84 -30.93
CA CYS A 9 -12.93 -62.40 -29.60
C CYS A 9 -13.15 -60.87 -29.57
N MET A 10 -13.25 -60.30 -28.36
CA MET A 10 -12.85 -58.91 -28.01
C MET A 10 -13.30 -57.76 -28.93
N MET A 11 -14.27 -56.96 -28.47
CA MET A 11 -14.26 -55.53 -28.77
C MET A 11 -14.50 -54.71 -27.50
N MET A 12 -13.38 -54.17 -27.03
CA MET A 12 -13.19 -52.87 -26.38
C MET A 12 -14.04 -52.51 -25.17
N ALA A 13 -13.54 -52.93 -24.01
CA ALA A 13 -13.48 -52.04 -22.86
C ALA A 13 -12.38 -50.99 -23.11
N ALA A 14 -12.77 -49.74 -23.35
CA ALA A 14 -11.88 -48.58 -23.29
C ALA A 14 -12.67 -47.38 -22.77
N THR A 15 -13.24 -47.51 -21.57
CA THR A 15 -13.60 -46.33 -20.78
C THR A 15 -12.31 -45.68 -20.32
N LEU A 16 -12.01 -44.53 -20.92
CA LEU A 16 -10.96 -43.58 -20.53
C LEU A 16 -11.09 -43.24 -19.05
N VAL A 17 -10.34 -43.95 -18.20
CA VAL A 17 -9.90 -43.39 -16.92
C VAL A 17 -8.64 -42.60 -17.25
N ALA A 18 -8.81 -41.34 -17.66
CA ALA A 18 -7.73 -40.39 -17.64
C ALA A 18 -7.39 -40.11 -16.18
N SER A 19 -6.51 -40.91 -15.60
CA SER A 19 -5.84 -40.55 -14.36
C SER A 19 -5.11 -39.23 -14.60
N ALA A 20 -5.45 -38.19 -13.84
CA ALA A 20 -4.70 -36.94 -13.81
C ALA A 20 -3.27 -37.23 -13.32
N GLN A 21 -2.36 -37.52 -14.25
CA GLN A 21 -0.95 -37.65 -13.96
C GLN A 21 -0.40 -36.22 -13.88
N SER A 22 0.03 -35.81 -12.69
CA SER A 22 0.67 -34.50 -12.48
C SER A 22 1.88 -34.39 -13.39
N THR A 23 2.00 -33.26 -14.09
CA THR A 23 3.17 -33.00 -14.94
C THR A 23 4.39 -32.74 -14.05
N ASN A 24 5.60 -32.89 -14.59
CA ASN A 24 6.83 -32.50 -13.86
C ASN A 24 6.77 -31.04 -13.41
N ARG A 25 6.14 -30.16 -14.20
CA ARG A 25 5.89 -28.76 -13.86
C ARG A 25 4.97 -28.61 -12.65
N ASP A 26 3.86 -29.35 -12.61
CA ASP A 26 2.93 -29.30 -11.46
C ASP A 26 3.64 -29.75 -10.18
N LEU A 27 4.45 -30.82 -10.28
CA LEU A 27 5.25 -31.32 -9.16
C LEU A 27 6.32 -30.32 -8.71
N ALA A 28 6.98 -29.63 -9.66
CA ALA A 28 7.94 -28.58 -9.36
C ALA A 28 7.28 -27.37 -8.65
N GLN A 29 6.09 -26.98 -9.09
CA GLN A 29 5.30 -25.92 -8.45
C GLN A 29 4.83 -26.31 -7.04
N GLU A 30 4.43 -27.56 -6.82
CA GLU A 30 4.09 -28.06 -5.48
C GLU A 30 5.29 -27.98 -4.54
N LYS A 31 6.48 -28.40 -5.01
CA LYS A 31 7.74 -28.28 -4.25
C LYS A 31 8.07 -26.83 -3.93
N MET A 32 7.93 -25.91 -4.89
CA MET A 32 8.14 -24.48 -4.67
C MET A 32 7.19 -23.92 -3.61
N LYS A 33 5.90 -24.28 -3.65
CA LYS A 33 4.92 -23.84 -2.64
C LYS A 33 5.34 -24.30 -1.25
N LYS A 34 5.71 -25.57 -1.10
CA LYS A 34 6.21 -26.12 0.19
C LYS A 34 7.52 -25.44 0.62
N ALA A 35 8.39 -25.11 -0.32
CA ALA A 35 9.62 -24.37 -0.03
C ALA A 35 9.34 -22.95 0.50
N ILE A 36 8.32 -22.27 -0.01
CA ILE A 36 7.87 -20.97 0.48
C ILE A 36 7.33 -21.10 1.91
N GLU A 37 6.50 -22.10 2.20
CA GLU A 37 6.01 -22.38 3.56
C GLU A 37 7.17 -22.66 4.54
N LEU A 38 8.21 -23.35 4.09
CA LEU A 38 9.42 -23.57 4.89
C LEU A 38 10.18 -22.27 5.14
N MET A 39 10.30 -21.37 4.16
CA MET A 39 10.91 -20.05 4.35
C MET A 39 10.14 -19.20 5.36
N ASP A 40 8.80 -19.21 5.29
CA ASP A 40 7.94 -18.47 6.22
C ASP A 40 8.12 -18.96 7.67
N ASN A 41 8.46 -20.24 7.84
CA ASN A 41 8.80 -20.86 9.13
C ASN A 41 10.30 -20.75 9.51
N GLY A 42 11.11 -20.03 8.72
CA GLY A 42 12.54 -19.84 8.95
C GLY A 42 13.42 -21.05 8.60
N GLN A 43 12.88 -22.08 7.96
CA GLN A 43 13.57 -23.30 7.57
C GLN A 43 14.25 -23.14 6.20
N ILE A 44 15.36 -22.39 6.18
CA ILE A 44 16.05 -21.97 4.95
C ILE A 44 16.64 -23.14 4.15
N GLU A 45 17.47 -23.99 4.77
CA GLU A 45 18.14 -25.08 4.03
C GLU A 45 17.16 -26.15 3.51
N PRO A 46 16.14 -26.59 4.28
CA PRO A 46 15.09 -27.46 3.74
C PRO A 46 14.31 -26.86 2.57
N SER A 47 14.06 -25.55 2.59
CA SER A 47 13.41 -24.84 1.48
C SER A 47 14.26 -24.91 0.21
N ILE A 48 15.56 -24.61 0.32
CA ILE A 48 16.49 -24.65 -0.81
C ILE A 48 16.57 -26.04 -1.42
N ALA A 49 16.63 -27.10 -0.61
CA ALA A 49 16.65 -28.47 -1.12
C ALA A 49 15.42 -28.80 -1.99
N LEU A 50 14.22 -28.36 -1.59
CA LEU A 50 13.01 -28.54 -2.39
C LEU A 50 13.03 -27.72 -3.70
N LEU A 51 13.58 -26.51 -3.66
CA LEU A 51 13.71 -25.68 -4.86
C LEU A 51 14.75 -26.26 -5.84
N GLU A 52 15.83 -26.86 -5.35
CA GLU A 52 16.79 -27.59 -6.18
C GLU A 52 16.16 -28.83 -6.84
N GLU A 53 15.25 -29.51 -6.14
CA GLU A 53 14.44 -30.58 -6.74
C GLU A 53 13.46 -30.04 -7.78
N ALA A 54 12.84 -28.87 -7.54
CA ALA A 54 11.95 -28.22 -8.51
C ALA A 54 12.69 -27.86 -9.81
N ILE A 55 13.92 -27.31 -9.71
CA ILE A 55 14.77 -27.03 -10.88
C ILE A 55 15.10 -28.30 -11.68
N LYS A 56 15.26 -29.46 -11.04
CA LYS A 56 15.50 -30.72 -11.78
C LYS A 56 14.28 -31.18 -12.57
N LEU A 57 13.09 -30.86 -12.08
CA LEU A 57 11.82 -31.25 -12.70
C LEU A 57 11.41 -30.28 -13.82
N ASP A 58 11.68 -28.99 -13.64
CA ASP A 58 11.36 -27.92 -14.58
C ASP A 58 12.53 -26.91 -14.65
N PRO A 59 13.59 -27.22 -15.44
CA PRO A 59 14.86 -26.49 -15.42
C PRO A 59 14.84 -25.12 -16.10
N ASP A 60 13.82 -24.85 -16.92
CA ASP A 60 13.72 -23.60 -17.69
C ASP A 60 12.94 -22.50 -16.94
N GLU A 61 12.34 -22.83 -15.80
CA GLU A 61 11.56 -21.89 -14.98
C GLU A 61 12.47 -21.09 -14.02
N PRO A 62 12.71 -19.79 -14.27
CA PRO A 62 13.63 -18.99 -13.46
C PRO A 62 13.11 -18.69 -12.05
N THR A 63 11.81 -18.83 -11.80
CA THR A 63 11.20 -18.51 -10.50
C THR A 63 11.84 -19.32 -9.37
N TYR A 64 12.17 -20.60 -9.57
CA TYR A 64 12.83 -21.40 -8.55
C TYR A 64 14.21 -20.87 -8.17
N THR A 65 14.96 -20.36 -9.15
CA THR A 65 16.28 -19.74 -8.90
C THR A 65 16.12 -18.44 -8.11
N TYR A 66 15.09 -17.64 -8.42
CA TYR A 66 14.77 -16.46 -7.63
C TYR A 66 14.44 -16.82 -6.17
N GLU A 67 13.59 -17.82 -5.95
CA GLU A 67 13.22 -18.27 -4.60
C GLU A 67 14.42 -18.81 -3.81
N ILE A 68 15.38 -19.49 -4.45
CA ILE A 68 16.65 -19.87 -3.77
C ILE A 68 17.43 -18.62 -3.35
N GLY A 69 17.53 -17.62 -4.23
CA GLY A 69 18.19 -16.36 -3.90
C GLY A 69 17.48 -15.61 -2.77
N TYR A 70 16.15 -15.64 -2.74
CA TYR A 70 15.35 -15.08 -1.66
C TYR A 70 15.52 -15.85 -0.34
N ALA A 71 15.55 -17.19 -0.38
CA ALA A 71 15.87 -18.04 0.77
C ALA A 71 17.25 -17.69 1.36
N LYS A 72 18.27 -17.53 0.51
CA LYS A 72 19.62 -17.11 0.95
C LYS A 72 19.61 -15.70 1.56
N TYR A 73 18.85 -14.77 0.99
CA TYR A 73 18.65 -13.44 1.59
C TYR A 73 18.00 -13.52 2.99
N LEU A 74 16.94 -14.32 3.16
CA LEU A 74 16.30 -14.53 4.46
C LEU A 74 17.24 -15.21 5.47
N GLY A 75 18.09 -16.13 4.99
CA GLY A 75 19.19 -16.74 5.74
C GLY A 75 20.38 -15.80 6.02
N LYS A 76 20.30 -14.53 5.60
CA LYS A 76 21.35 -13.50 5.72
C LYS A 76 22.64 -13.81 4.96
N ASP A 77 22.62 -14.78 4.05
CA ASP A 77 23.69 -15.01 3.09
C ASP A 77 23.53 -14.08 1.87
N TYR A 78 23.71 -12.80 2.13
CA TYR A 78 23.55 -11.74 1.13
C TYR A 78 24.56 -11.87 -0.01
N LYS A 79 25.74 -12.45 0.24
CA LYS A 79 26.75 -12.69 -0.81
C LYS A 79 26.28 -13.74 -1.81
N ALA A 80 25.67 -14.83 -1.35
CA ALA A 80 25.05 -15.81 -2.24
C ALA A 80 23.86 -15.21 -2.99
N ALA A 81 22.98 -14.45 -2.31
CA ALA A 81 21.85 -13.77 -2.94
C ALA A 81 22.33 -12.82 -4.07
N ILE A 82 23.36 -12.00 -3.83
CA ILE A 82 23.97 -11.12 -4.84
C ILE A 82 24.42 -11.93 -6.07
N LYS A 83 25.13 -13.04 -5.85
CA LYS A 83 25.63 -13.88 -6.95
C LYS A 83 24.46 -14.41 -7.80
N ILE A 84 23.43 -14.94 -7.16
CA ILE A 84 22.25 -15.50 -7.83
C ILE A 84 21.52 -14.42 -8.62
N MET A 85 21.21 -13.27 -8.02
CA MET A 85 20.46 -12.20 -8.68
C MET A 85 21.23 -11.61 -9.87
N LYS A 86 22.55 -11.44 -9.75
CA LYS A 86 23.40 -11.01 -10.89
C LYS A 86 23.35 -12.00 -12.04
N ASP A 87 23.40 -13.30 -11.75
CA ASP A 87 23.32 -14.35 -12.77
C ASP A 87 21.94 -14.37 -13.44
N MET A 88 20.86 -14.14 -12.69
CA MET A 88 19.50 -13.99 -13.27
C MET A 88 19.40 -12.81 -14.24
N ILE A 89 19.93 -11.64 -13.86
CA ILE A 89 19.97 -10.46 -14.74
C ILE A 89 20.79 -10.77 -16.00
N LYS A 90 21.97 -11.40 -15.85
CA LYS A 90 22.83 -11.78 -16.97
C LYS A 90 22.14 -12.75 -17.95
N LYS A 91 21.33 -13.69 -17.42
CA LYS A 91 20.54 -14.66 -18.20
C LYS A 91 19.24 -14.08 -18.76
N LYS A 92 18.99 -12.77 -18.61
CA LYS A 92 17.75 -12.10 -19.07
C LYS A 92 16.47 -12.59 -18.36
N ASN A 93 16.61 -13.09 -17.14
CA ASN A 93 15.50 -13.48 -16.26
C ASN A 93 15.24 -12.42 -15.17
N GLY A 94 15.58 -11.16 -15.45
CA GLY A 94 15.39 -10.04 -14.54
C GLY A 94 13.93 -9.58 -14.51
N PHE A 95 13.44 -9.27 -13.32
CA PHE A 95 12.15 -8.61 -13.08
C PHE A 95 12.29 -7.76 -11.80
N PRO A 96 11.32 -6.90 -11.44
CA PRO A 96 11.49 -5.95 -10.33
C PRO A 96 11.96 -6.58 -9.00
N GLY A 97 11.51 -7.78 -8.66
CA GLY A 97 11.94 -8.49 -7.44
C GLY A 97 13.44 -8.83 -7.43
N VAL A 98 14.02 -9.15 -8.59
CA VAL A 98 15.46 -9.45 -8.73
C VAL A 98 16.31 -8.22 -8.45
N TYR A 99 15.93 -7.07 -9.02
CA TYR A 99 16.62 -5.80 -8.77
C TYR A 99 16.46 -5.33 -7.33
N GLN A 100 15.26 -5.48 -6.76
CA GLN A 100 15.00 -5.18 -5.36
C GLN A 100 15.90 -6.02 -4.45
N LEU A 101 15.93 -7.33 -4.65
CA LEU A 101 16.68 -8.25 -3.80
C LEU A 101 18.21 -8.06 -3.94
N LEU A 102 18.68 -7.79 -5.16
CA LEU A 102 20.09 -7.46 -5.40
C LEU A 102 20.49 -6.17 -4.70
N GLY A 103 19.70 -5.11 -4.84
CA GLY A 103 19.99 -3.84 -4.18
C GLY A 103 19.92 -3.94 -2.66
N ASN A 104 18.91 -4.63 -2.11
CA ASN A 104 18.76 -4.82 -0.67
C ASN A 104 19.94 -5.62 -0.11
N SER A 105 20.40 -6.64 -0.85
CA SER A 105 21.59 -7.39 -0.48
C SER A 105 22.85 -6.52 -0.51
N TYR A 106 22.99 -5.61 -1.48
CA TYR A 106 24.10 -4.65 -1.51
C TYR A 106 24.09 -3.72 -0.29
N ASP A 107 22.94 -3.11 0.02
CA ASP A 107 22.78 -2.23 1.18
C ASP A 107 23.14 -2.95 2.49
N LEU A 108 22.61 -4.16 2.70
CA LEU A 108 22.88 -4.97 3.90
C LEU A 108 24.33 -5.46 4.00
N THR A 109 25.09 -5.45 2.89
CA THR A 109 26.53 -5.71 2.88
C THR A 109 27.40 -4.46 2.99
N GLY A 110 26.78 -3.28 3.18
CA GLY A 110 27.48 -2.02 3.38
C GLY A 110 27.81 -1.25 2.10
N ASP A 111 27.17 -1.59 0.97
CA ASP A 111 27.36 -0.93 -0.33
C ASP A 111 26.09 -0.16 -0.80
N PRO A 112 25.63 0.89 -0.09
CA PRO A 112 24.39 1.60 -0.42
C PRO A 112 24.42 2.29 -1.80
N GLU A 113 25.59 2.72 -2.29
CA GLU A 113 25.68 3.27 -3.65
C GLU A 113 25.41 2.22 -4.73
N LYS A 114 25.83 0.97 -4.53
CA LYS A 114 25.50 -0.12 -5.46
C LYS A 114 24.02 -0.50 -5.36
N ALA A 115 23.42 -0.39 -4.17
CA ALA A 115 21.98 -0.57 -4.02
C ALA A 115 21.21 0.44 -4.87
N ILE A 116 21.54 1.73 -4.75
CA ILE A 116 20.94 2.81 -5.54
C ILE A 116 21.13 2.58 -7.05
N ASP A 117 22.35 2.32 -7.52
CA ASP A 117 22.62 2.04 -8.94
C ASP A 117 21.83 0.81 -9.45
N THR A 118 21.67 -0.21 -8.60
CA THR A 118 20.87 -1.40 -8.93
C THR A 118 19.39 -1.05 -9.09
N TYR A 119 18.81 -0.28 -8.18
CA TYR A 119 17.42 0.15 -8.28
C TYR A 119 17.19 1.08 -9.47
N GLU A 120 18.12 1.99 -9.75
CA GLU A 120 18.06 2.88 -10.92
C GLU A 120 18.08 2.08 -12.23
N LYS A 121 18.91 1.03 -12.33
CA LYS A 121 18.90 0.11 -13.47
C LYS A 121 17.57 -0.64 -13.58
N GLY A 122 17.06 -1.15 -12.46
CA GLY A 122 15.75 -1.81 -12.43
C GLY A 122 14.61 -0.89 -12.87
N LEU A 123 14.62 0.38 -12.44
CA LEU A 123 13.61 1.37 -12.85
C LEU A 123 13.71 1.77 -14.32
N LYS A 124 14.90 1.72 -14.94
CA LYS A 124 15.06 1.92 -16.39
C LYS A 124 14.41 0.79 -17.20
N GLU A 125 14.46 -0.44 -16.70
CA GLU A 125 13.83 -1.60 -17.36
C GLU A 125 12.34 -1.75 -17.00
N PHE A 126 11.97 -1.40 -15.77
CA PHE A 126 10.63 -1.58 -15.21
C PHE A 126 10.13 -0.25 -14.60
N PRO A 127 9.73 0.72 -15.43
CA PRO A 127 9.31 2.05 -14.95
C PRO A 127 8.02 2.03 -14.11
N ASN A 128 7.28 0.93 -14.11
CA ASN A 128 6.05 0.76 -13.31
C ASN A 128 6.28 -0.08 -12.03
N ALA A 129 7.53 -0.29 -11.62
CA ALA A 129 7.89 -1.10 -10.46
C ALA A 129 7.78 -0.32 -9.14
N GLY A 130 6.59 -0.33 -8.52
CA GLY A 130 6.33 0.37 -7.25
C GLY A 130 7.28 0.00 -6.11
N ASN A 131 7.73 -1.26 -6.05
CA ASN A 131 8.69 -1.76 -5.08
C ASN A 131 10.10 -1.16 -5.27
N LEU A 132 10.51 -0.82 -6.50
CA LEU A 132 11.80 -0.18 -6.73
C LEU A 132 11.79 1.31 -6.37
N TYR A 133 10.67 1.99 -6.61
CA TYR A 133 10.46 3.36 -6.11
C TYR A 133 10.46 3.40 -4.58
N LEU A 134 9.85 2.41 -3.93
CA LEU A 134 9.92 2.22 -2.49
C LEU A 134 11.38 2.14 -2.01
N GLU A 135 12.18 1.24 -2.58
CA GLU A 135 13.57 1.11 -2.12
C GLU A 135 14.40 2.38 -2.38
N MET A 136 14.19 3.05 -3.52
CA MET A 136 14.82 4.34 -3.78
C MET A 136 14.45 5.38 -2.72
N GLY A 137 13.17 5.48 -2.36
CA GLY A 137 12.72 6.39 -1.29
C GLY A 137 13.33 6.04 0.07
N VAL A 138 13.40 4.75 0.40
CA VAL A 138 14.06 4.27 1.63
C VAL A 138 15.54 4.64 1.63
N MET A 139 16.27 4.45 0.52
CA MET A 139 17.68 4.83 0.41
C MET A 139 17.92 6.34 0.56
N GLN A 140 17.05 7.18 -0.02
CA GLN A 140 17.17 8.63 0.18
C GLN A 140 16.99 9.00 1.66
N MET A 141 16.03 8.39 2.34
CA MET A 141 15.76 8.65 3.75
C MET A 141 16.86 8.09 4.67
N SER A 142 17.28 6.84 4.47
CA SER A 142 18.20 6.14 5.39
C SER A 142 19.67 6.49 5.12
N ALA A 143 20.11 6.40 3.86
CA ALA A 143 21.52 6.57 3.48
C ALA A 143 21.86 8.04 3.19
N LYS A 144 20.96 8.78 2.53
CA LYS A 144 21.21 10.19 2.15
C LYS A 144 20.62 11.22 3.12
N LYS A 145 19.77 10.79 4.07
CA LYS A 145 19.05 11.66 5.02
C LYS A 145 18.22 12.77 4.33
N ASP A 146 17.75 12.50 3.12
CA ASP A 146 16.95 13.43 2.31
C ASP A 146 15.49 12.99 2.25
N ASN A 147 14.71 13.46 3.23
CA ASN A 147 13.28 13.15 3.32
C ASN A 147 12.47 13.75 2.16
N ASN A 148 12.89 14.89 1.61
CA ASN A 148 12.18 15.52 0.49
C ASN A 148 12.30 14.69 -0.77
N LYS A 149 13.51 14.19 -1.06
CA LYS A 149 13.74 13.30 -2.19
C LYS A 149 13.12 11.92 -1.97
N ALA A 150 13.08 11.44 -0.72
CA ALA A 150 12.34 10.22 -0.37
C ALA A 150 10.84 10.34 -0.72
N ILE A 151 10.20 11.45 -0.32
CA ILE A 151 8.80 11.76 -0.66
C ILE A 151 8.59 11.74 -2.19
N GLN A 152 9.48 12.37 -2.95
CA GLN A 152 9.37 12.38 -4.42
C GLN A 152 9.40 10.96 -5.02
N TYR A 153 10.27 10.09 -4.53
CA TYR A 153 10.32 8.70 -5.00
C TYR A 153 9.08 7.90 -4.60
N PHE A 154 8.60 8.04 -3.35
CA PHE A 154 7.37 7.35 -2.95
C PHE A 154 6.15 7.84 -3.74
N GLU A 155 6.05 9.15 -4.02
CA GLU A 155 4.98 9.71 -4.87
C GLU A 155 5.07 9.22 -6.32
N ALA A 156 6.28 9.13 -6.87
CA ALA A 156 6.48 8.51 -8.18
C ALA A 156 6.06 7.04 -8.16
N GLY A 157 6.36 6.30 -7.08
CA GLY A 157 5.93 4.92 -6.87
C GLY A 157 4.42 4.75 -6.77
N VAL A 158 3.73 5.69 -6.11
CA VAL A 158 2.26 5.75 -6.07
C VAL A 158 1.68 5.90 -7.47
N LYS A 159 2.24 6.79 -8.31
CA LYS A 159 1.77 6.97 -9.69
C LYS A 159 2.07 5.75 -10.58
N ALA A 160 3.26 5.19 -10.44
CA ALA A 160 3.76 4.09 -11.25
C ALA A 160 3.03 2.76 -10.95
N ALA A 161 2.73 2.51 -9.68
CA ALA A 161 2.01 1.32 -9.23
C ALA A 161 1.00 1.68 -8.11
N PRO A 162 -0.19 2.20 -8.47
CA PRO A 162 -1.17 2.69 -7.50
C PRO A 162 -1.65 1.68 -6.46
N LYS A 163 -1.53 0.37 -6.74
CA LYS A 163 -1.88 -0.72 -5.81
C LYS A 163 -0.74 -1.12 -4.86
N HIS A 164 0.47 -0.57 -5.01
CA HIS A 164 1.61 -0.89 -4.14
C HIS A 164 1.54 -0.11 -2.82
N SER A 165 0.97 -0.73 -1.78
CA SER A 165 0.64 -0.10 -0.49
C SER A 165 1.83 0.56 0.22
N SER A 166 3.04 -0.03 0.12
CA SER A 166 4.22 0.44 0.88
C SER A 166 4.62 1.89 0.57
N ASN A 167 4.36 2.39 -0.66
CA ASN A 167 4.64 3.79 -0.98
C ASN A 167 3.72 4.74 -0.20
N TYR A 168 2.43 4.40 -0.09
CA TYR A 168 1.45 5.14 0.72
C TYR A 168 1.78 5.08 2.21
N TYR A 169 2.21 3.92 2.70
CA TYR A 169 2.62 3.73 4.09
C TYR A 169 3.72 4.71 4.50
N TRP A 170 4.80 4.79 3.70
CA TRP A 170 5.91 5.69 4.00
C TRP A 170 5.55 7.16 3.83
N LEU A 171 4.72 7.52 2.85
CA LEU A 171 4.19 8.87 2.71
C LEU A 171 3.34 9.27 3.92
N GLY A 172 2.42 8.39 4.35
CA GLY A 172 1.62 8.57 5.56
C GLY A 172 2.49 8.83 6.79
N LYS A 173 3.50 7.97 7.01
CA LYS A 173 4.44 8.11 8.13
C LYS A 173 5.26 9.40 8.08
N LEU A 174 5.85 9.72 6.93
CA LEU A 174 6.68 10.91 6.79
C LEU A 174 5.86 12.17 6.99
N PHE A 175 4.69 12.26 6.36
CA PHE A 175 3.89 13.47 6.43
C PHE A 175 3.23 13.69 7.80
N CYS A 176 2.71 12.65 8.46
CA CYS A 176 2.15 12.77 9.82
C CYS A 176 3.20 13.24 10.84
N ASN A 177 4.48 12.95 10.60
CA ASN A 177 5.61 13.41 11.42
C ASN A 177 6.32 14.65 10.84
N SER A 178 5.66 15.36 9.91
CA SER A 178 6.18 16.58 9.30
C SER A 178 5.25 17.76 9.56
N ASP A 179 5.63 18.93 9.07
CA ASP A 179 4.79 20.11 9.08
C ASP A 179 3.57 20.01 8.15
N SER A 180 3.52 19.06 7.22
CA SER A 180 2.41 18.88 6.27
C SER A 180 1.56 17.64 6.59
N GLN A 181 1.09 17.55 7.83
CA GLN A 181 0.31 16.42 8.35
C GLN A 181 -0.96 16.13 7.54
N VAL A 182 -1.57 17.13 6.89
CA VAL A 182 -2.71 16.93 5.99
C VAL A 182 -2.45 15.84 4.95
N TRP A 183 -1.25 15.81 4.36
CA TRP A 183 -0.90 14.77 3.38
C TRP A 183 -0.72 13.40 4.04
N GLY A 184 -0.27 13.38 5.28
CA GLY A 184 -0.12 12.17 6.08
C GLY A 184 -1.48 11.53 6.38
N MET A 185 -2.46 12.35 6.71
CA MET A 185 -3.84 11.90 6.90
C MET A 185 -4.40 11.24 5.64
N LEU A 186 -4.19 11.87 4.47
CA LEU A 186 -4.72 11.37 3.20
C LEU A 186 -3.97 10.12 2.71
N TYR A 187 -2.63 10.15 2.64
CA TYR A 187 -1.84 8.99 2.22
C TYR A 187 -1.96 7.81 3.20
N GLY A 188 -1.97 8.09 4.51
CA GLY A 188 -2.12 7.08 5.55
C GLY A 188 -3.48 6.39 5.52
N GLU A 189 -4.57 7.13 5.31
CA GLU A 189 -5.89 6.54 5.18
C GLU A 189 -6.05 5.74 3.87
N ILE A 190 -5.46 6.21 2.77
CA ILE A 190 -5.43 5.45 1.52
C ILE A 190 -4.66 4.14 1.71
N PHE A 191 -3.51 4.17 2.40
CA PHE A 191 -2.78 2.96 2.77
C PHE A 191 -3.65 1.96 3.53
N MET A 192 -4.39 2.41 4.54
CA MET A 192 -5.31 1.56 5.32
C MET A 192 -6.37 0.88 4.47
N ASN A 193 -6.81 1.52 3.37
CA ASN A 193 -7.82 0.95 2.49
C ASN A 193 -7.25 -0.09 1.51
N ILE A 194 -6.00 0.09 1.07
CA ILE A 194 -5.29 -0.82 0.15
C ILE A 194 -4.77 -2.05 0.89
N GLU A 195 -4.15 -1.87 2.06
CA GLU A 195 -3.62 -2.95 2.90
C GLU A 195 -4.46 -3.09 4.16
N ARG A 196 -4.86 -4.32 4.50
CA ARG A 196 -5.77 -4.58 5.62
C ARG A 196 -5.23 -5.69 6.53
N GLY A 197 -5.38 -5.51 7.84
CA GLY A 197 -5.12 -6.56 8.82
C GLY A 197 -3.64 -6.88 9.05
N SER A 198 -2.73 -5.94 8.78
CA SER A 198 -1.29 -6.10 9.05
C SER A 198 -0.85 -5.28 10.27
N LYS A 199 0.29 -5.61 10.88
CA LYS A 199 0.90 -4.78 11.93
C LYS A 199 1.12 -3.33 11.49
N ARG A 200 1.42 -3.11 10.20
CA ARG A 200 1.57 -1.77 9.63
C ARG A 200 0.25 -0.99 9.63
N THR A 201 -0.88 -1.66 9.40
CA THR A 201 -2.20 -1.02 9.52
C THR A 201 -2.54 -0.68 10.96
N GLU A 202 -2.06 -1.45 11.93
CA GLU A 202 -2.23 -1.10 13.35
C GLU A 202 -1.43 0.15 13.73
N GLU A 203 -0.17 0.21 13.27
CA GLU A 203 0.69 1.37 13.44
C GLU A 203 0.08 2.63 12.81
N MET A 204 -0.37 2.52 11.54
CA MET A 204 -0.95 3.66 10.84
C MET A 204 -2.27 4.11 11.46
N SER A 205 -3.14 3.18 11.87
CA SER A 205 -4.39 3.51 12.57
C SER A 205 -4.13 4.35 13.82
N LYS A 206 -3.14 3.95 14.63
CA LYS A 206 -2.73 4.69 15.83
C LYS A 206 -2.14 6.06 15.47
N LEU A 207 -1.29 6.12 14.45
CA LEU A 207 -0.67 7.37 13.99
C LEU A 207 -1.74 8.37 13.55
N LEU A 208 -2.71 7.96 12.73
CA LEU A 208 -3.81 8.81 12.27
C LEU A 208 -4.63 9.36 13.44
N TYR A 209 -5.00 8.53 14.42
CA TYR A 209 -5.71 9.00 15.61
C TYR A 209 -4.90 10.01 16.41
N LEU A 210 -3.62 9.72 16.66
CA LEU A 210 -2.75 10.64 17.40
C LEU A 210 -2.54 11.95 16.65
N THR A 211 -2.44 11.93 15.32
CA THR A 211 -2.36 13.13 14.49
C THR A 211 -3.64 13.95 14.57
N TYR A 212 -4.83 13.33 14.58
CA TYR A 212 -6.07 14.06 14.86
C TYR A 212 -6.06 14.70 16.25
N LYS A 213 -5.68 13.94 17.28
CA LYS A 213 -5.65 14.40 18.67
C LYS A 213 -4.63 15.52 18.91
N SER A 214 -3.50 15.51 18.22
CA SER A 214 -2.53 16.61 18.28
C SER A 214 -2.95 17.81 17.45
N GLY A 215 -3.61 17.57 16.30
CA GLY A 215 -3.98 18.60 15.33
C GLY A 215 -5.28 19.34 15.68
N ILE A 216 -6.15 18.75 16.50
CA ILE A 216 -7.37 19.38 17.01
C ILE A 216 -7.27 19.49 18.53
N GLN A 217 -7.12 20.72 19.02
CA GLN A 217 -6.93 21.01 20.44
C GLN A 217 -8.03 21.95 20.93
N PHE A 218 -8.57 21.65 22.11
CA PHE A 218 -9.57 22.47 22.78
C PHE A 218 -8.95 23.11 24.02
N ASN A 219 -9.28 24.38 24.27
CA ASN A 219 -8.96 25.09 25.50
C ASN A 219 -10.20 25.84 26.01
N ASP A 220 -10.10 26.47 27.19
CA ASP A 220 -11.23 27.15 27.85
C ASP A 220 -11.88 28.26 27.01
N THR A 221 -11.17 28.79 26.02
CA THR A 221 -11.57 29.97 25.24
C THR A 221 -11.75 29.69 23.74
N GLY A 222 -11.47 28.47 23.26
CA GLY A 222 -11.57 28.16 21.84
C GLY A 222 -10.96 26.83 21.43
N MET A 223 -10.86 26.67 20.11
CA MET A 223 -10.35 25.47 19.45
C MET A 223 -9.26 25.86 18.46
N LEU A 224 -8.21 25.04 18.40
CA LEU A 224 -7.15 25.12 17.41
C LEU A 224 -7.22 23.88 16.51
N VAL A 225 -7.25 24.10 15.20
CA VAL A 225 -7.10 23.05 14.18
C VAL A 225 -5.86 23.36 13.34
N ARG A 226 -4.88 22.44 13.34
CA ARG A 226 -3.60 22.62 12.64
C ARG A 226 -3.06 21.30 12.11
N PHE A 227 -2.92 21.21 10.79
CA PHE A 227 -2.37 20.09 10.03
C PHE A 227 -1.33 20.54 8.97
N SER A 228 -1.07 21.85 8.87
CA SER A 228 -0.15 22.52 7.95
C SER A 228 0.66 23.58 8.72
N HIS A 229 1.81 23.19 9.26
CA HIS A 229 2.60 24.01 10.18
C HIS A 229 3.45 25.08 9.47
N HIS A 230 3.87 24.85 8.22
CA HIS A 230 4.62 25.80 7.40
C HIS A 230 4.12 25.78 5.94
N ASN A 231 3.31 26.78 5.60
CA ASN A 231 2.89 27.02 4.23
C ASN A 231 3.93 27.90 3.52
N ILE A 232 4.69 27.35 2.58
CA ILE A 232 5.56 28.14 1.71
C ILE A 232 4.73 28.67 0.55
N ILE A 233 4.60 29.99 0.46
CA ILE A 233 3.99 30.67 -0.68
C ILE A 233 5.11 31.03 -1.66
N LEU A 234 5.17 30.34 -2.81
CA LEU A 234 6.07 30.71 -3.90
C LEU A 234 5.37 31.74 -4.80
N LEU A 235 5.95 32.95 -4.87
CA LEU A 235 5.46 34.03 -5.73
C LEU A 235 6.33 34.11 -6.99
N ASP A 236 5.70 34.04 -8.17
CA ASP A 236 6.30 34.49 -9.42
C ASP A 236 5.96 35.99 -9.62
N PRO A 237 6.95 36.90 -9.56
CA PRO A 237 6.72 38.33 -9.74
C PRO A 237 6.06 38.68 -11.08
N LYS A 238 6.32 37.91 -12.14
CA LYS A 238 5.72 38.16 -13.47
C LYS A 238 4.25 37.74 -13.54
N ALA A 239 3.84 36.79 -12.71
CA ALA A 239 2.44 36.42 -12.55
C ALA A 239 1.68 37.45 -11.69
N MET A 240 2.36 38.12 -10.74
CA MET A 240 1.77 39.18 -9.92
C MET A 240 1.33 40.40 -10.73
N GLU A 241 2.07 40.76 -11.78
CA GLU A 241 1.76 41.92 -12.62
C GLU A 241 0.52 41.73 -13.49
N LYS A 242 0.15 40.47 -13.82
CA LYS A 242 -0.93 40.17 -14.76
C LYS A 242 -2.32 40.07 -14.11
N ASP A 243 -2.42 39.50 -12.91
CA ASP A 243 -3.69 39.39 -12.19
C ASP A 243 -3.47 39.23 -10.67
N PRO A 244 -3.36 40.34 -9.92
CA PRO A 244 -3.13 40.33 -8.47
C PRO A 244 -4.24 39.61 -7.67
N ALA A 245 -5.48 39.63 -8.16
CA ALA A 245 -6.65 39.10 -7.46
C ALA A 245 -6.81 37.58 -7.64
N LEU A 246 -6.50 37.07 -8.84
CA LEU A 246 -6.44 35.63 -9.11
C LEU A 246 -5.31 34.95 -8.33
N LEU A 247 -4.20 35.66 -8.13
CA LEU A 247 -3.07 35.16 -7.35
C LEU A 247 -3.39 35.07 -5.85
N MET A 248 -4.04 36.08 -5.25
CA MET A 248 -4.53 36.02 -3.86
C MET A 248 -5.45 34.82 -3.59
N LYS A 249 -6.29 34.43 -4.57
CA LYS A 249 -7.13 33.21 -4.49
C LYS A 249 -6.34 31.89 -4.63
N LYS A 250 -5.14 31.94 -5.20
CA LYS A 250 -4.21 30.80 -5.37
C LYS A 250 -3.16 30.71 -4.26
N LEU A 251 -2.91 31.80 -3.53
CA LEU A 251 -1.85 31.92 -2.52
C LEU A 251 -2.00 30.98 -1.32
N MET A 252 -3.23 30.71 -0.87
CA MET A 252 -3.43 29.86 0.29
C MET A 252 -3.36 28.37 -0.10
N PRO A 253 -2.50 27.57 0.55
CA PRO A 253 -2.40 26.14 0.26
C PRO A 253 -3.70 25.39 0.57
N TYR A 254 -3.93 24.28 -0.13
CA TYR A 254 -5.09 23.39 0.08
C TYR A 254 -5.28 23.02 1.57
N GLY A 255 -4.18 22.71 2.26
CA GLY A 255 -4.19 22.34 3.67
C GLY A 255 -4.92 23.36 4.54
N THR A 256 -4.64 24.65 4.37
CA THR A 256 -5.24 25.69 5.21
C THR A 256 -6.60 26.14 4.72
N LYS A 257 -6.77 26.41 3.42
CA LYS A 257 -8.03 27.00 2.92
C LYS A 257 -9.17 25.99 2.78
N VAL A 258 -8.86 24.70 2.67
CA VAL A 258 -9.87 23.64 2.52
C VAL A 258 -9.83 22.75 3.74
N TYR A 259 -8.74 22.02 3.95
CA TYR A 259 -8.73 20.94 4.93
C TYR A 259 -8.91 21.44 6.37
N GLU A 260 -8.08 22.37 6.83
CA GLU A 260 -8.15 22.93 8.19
C GLU A 260 -9.42 23.75 8.41
N LEU A 261 -9.84 24.55 7.42
CA LEU A 261 -11.05 25.36 7.52
C LEU A 261 -12.30 24.47 7.69
N GLU A 262 -12.49 23.49 6.80
CA GLU A 262 -13.63 22.58 6.90
C GLU A 262 -13.58 21.75 8.18
N LEU A 263 -12.39 21.32 8.61
CA LEU A 263 -12.22 20.55 9.84
C LEU A 263 -12.50 21.40 11.08
N THR A 264 -12.16 22.69 11.05
CA THR A 264 -12.52 23.67 12.09
C THR A 264 -14.03 23.82 12.20
N LEU A 265 -14.73 23.98 11.08
CA LEU A 265 -16.20 24.07 11.09
C LEU A 265 -16.83 22.76 11.58
N ALA A 266 -16.30 21.63 11.14
CA ALA A 266 -16.78 20.31 11.50
C ALA A 266 -16.61 19.96 13.00
N ALA A 267 -15.58 20.50 13.65
CA ALA A 267 -15.27 20.28 15.05
C ALA A 267 -15.86 21.33 16.01
N ALA A 268 -16.57 22.35 15.49
CA ALA A 268 -17.04 23.49 16.27
C ALA A 268 -17.99 23.12 17.43
N ALA A 269 -18.72 22.01 17.33
CA ALA A 269 -19.64 21.53 18.37
C ALA A 269 -18.96 20.60 19.40
N GLU A 270 -17.73 20.17 19.15
CA GLU A 270 -17.00 19.23 20.00
C GLU A 270 -16.19 19.96 21.09
N LYS A 271 -15.79 19.20 22.11
CA LYS A 271 -14.99 19.73 23.24
C LYS A 271 -13.76 18.88 23.56
N HIS A 272 -13.66 17.69 22.98
CA HIS A 272 -12.58 16.75 23.19
C HIS A 272 -12.47 15.81 21.98
N ILE A 273 -11.38 15.06 21.91
CA ILE A 273 -11.10 14.09 20.85
C ILE A 273 -11.15 12.67 21.42
N ASP A 274 -12.15 11.92 20.97
CA ASP A 274 -12.33 10.47 21.12
C ASP A 274 -12.86 9.88 19.79
N LEU A 275 -13.10 8.57 19.69
CA LEU A 275 -13.58 7.97 18.43
C LEU A 275 -14.98 8.48 18.05
N ALA A 276 -15.85 8.67 19.04
CA ALA A 276 -17.20 9.18 18.82
C ALA A 276 -17.20 10.60 18.24
N SER A 277 -16.41 11.51 18.81
CA SER A 277 -16.27 12.89 18.32
C SER A 277 -15.55 12.92 16.99
N LEU A 278 -14.51 12.10 16.79
CA LEU A 278 -13.85 12.00 15.48
C LEU A 278 -14.76 11.45 14.39
N HIS A 279 -15.69 10.55 14.71
CA HIS A 279 -16.69 10.14 13.74
C HIS A 279 -17.56 11.32 13.31
N ARG A 280 -18.12 12.09 14.25
CA ARG A 280 -18.96 13.27 13.96
C ARG A 280 -18.19 14.35 13.21
N ILE A 281 -16.96 14.66 13.63
CA ILE A 281 -16.08 15.61 12.95
C ILE A 281 -15.84 15.17 11.51
N ARG A 282 -15.48 13.91 11.27
CA ARG A 282 -15.18 13.43 9.92
C ARG A 282 -16.43 13.38 9.04
N GLU A 283 -17.60 13.07 9.62
CA GLU A 283 -18.87 13.14 8.92
C GLU A 283 -19.21 14.58 8.50
N ASN A 284 -19.13 15.53 9.43
CA ASN A 284 -19.40 16.94 9.16
C ASN A 284 -18.39 17.54 8.16
N PHE A 285 -17.11 17.15 8.26
CA PHE A 285 -16.07 17.53 7.32
C PHE A 285 -16.43 17.08 5.89
N LEU A 286 -16.82 15.81 5.74
CA LEU A 286 -17.19 15.25 4.45
C LEU A 286 -18.41 15.98 3.86
N GLU A 287 -19.43 16.23 4.67
CA GLU A 287 -20.61 16.99 4.23
C GLU A 287 -20.25 18.42 3.81
N GLY A 288 -19.47 19.14 4.62
CA GLY A 288 -18.97 20.48 4.32
C GLY A 288 -18.16 20.52 3.02
N TYR A 289 -17.29 19.53 2.82
CA TYR A 289 -16.46 19.39 1.63
C TYR A 289 -17.27 19.41 0.32
N TYR A 290 -18.32 18.58 0.25
CA TYR A 290 -19.18 18.52 -0.93
C TYR A 290 -20.14 19.71 -1.02
N LYS A 291 -20.76 20.11 0.11
CA LYS A 291 -21.71 21.21 0.16
C LYS A 291 -21.10 22.53 -0.28
N ASN A 292 -19.84 22.78 0.08
CA ASN A 292 -19.12 24.01 -0.24
C ASN A 292 -18.46 23.97 -1.64
N GLY A 293 -18.70 22.92 -2.42
CA GLY A 293 -18.21 22.80 -3.80
C GLY A 293 -16.72 22.50 -3.91
N HIS A 294 -16.04 22.10 -2.83
CA HIS A 294 -14.61 21.79 -2.86
C HIS A 294 -14.30 20.61 -3.76
N ALA A 295 -15.17 19.59 -3.81
CA ALA A 295 -15.01 18.42 -4.67
C ALA A 295 -14.93 18.77 -6.18
N LEU A 296 -15.58 19.86 -6.61
CA LEU A 296 -15.50 20.32 -8.02
C LEU A 296 -14.14 20.93 -8.34
N LYS A 297 -13.49 21.56 -7.35
CA LYS A 297 -12.22 22.27 -7.51
C LYS A 297 -11.02 21.38 -7.15
N TYR A 298 -11.22 20.45 -6.24
CA TYR A 298 -10.22 19.60 -5.63
C TYR A 298 -10.75 18.16 -5.59
N PRO A 299 -10.95 17.49 -6.74
CA PRO A 299 -11.43 16.11 -6.76
C PRO A 299 -10.49 15.22 -5.93
N ASN A 300 -11.07 14.39 -5.06
CA ASN A 300 -10.31 13.62 -4.07
C ASN A 300 -10.86 12.19 -3.95
N LEU A 301 -10.11 11.25 -4.54
CA LEU A 301 -10.37 9.81 -4.50
C LEU A 301 -10.77 9.29 -3.11
N LEU A 302 -10.08 9.72 -2.06
CA LEU A 302 -10.37 9.23 -0.70
C LEU A 302 -11.74 9.72 -0.23
N PHE A 303 -12.07 10.99 -0.49
CA PHE A 303 -13.34 11.56 -0.08
C PHE A 303 -14.51 11.07 -0.95
N ASP A 304 -14.26 10.73 -2.22
CA ASP A 304 -15.22 10.04 -3.08
C ASP A 304 -15.55 8.66 -2.50
N TYR A 305 -14.52 7.93 -2.05
CA TYR A 305 -14.70 6.65 -1.39
C TYR A 305 -15.42 6.77 -0.04
N GLN A 306 -15.05 7.73 0.81
CA GLN A 306 -15.76 8.01 2.07
C GLN A 306 -17.24 8.36 1.82
N LEU A 307 -17.56 9.11 0.77
CA LEU A 307 -18.94 9.42 0.38
C LEU A 307 -19.70 8.15 -0.01
N LYS A 308 -19.08 7.24 -0.79
CA LYS A 308 -19.66 5.92 -1.11
C LYS A 308 -19.94 5.13 0.17
N VAL A 309 -19.00 5.09 1.12
CA VAL A 309 -19.17 4.43 2.43
C VAL A 309 -20.35 5.03 3.19
N LYS A 310 -20.47 6.37 3.24
CA LYS A 310 -21.58 7.09 3.89
C LYS A 310 -22.93 6.79 3.25
N GLN A 311 -23.02 6.84 1.92
CA GLN A 311 -24.26 6.58 1.18
C GLN A 311 -24.79 5.15 1.40
N ASN A 312 -23.91 4.22 1.79
CA ASN A 312 -24.27 2.85 2.15
C ASN A 312 -24.47 2.65 3.67
N GLY A 313 -24.46 3.72 4.47
CA GLY A 313 -24.74 3.67 5.92
C GLY A 313 -23.59 3.13 6.77
N HIS A 314 -22.36 3.14 6.26
CA HIS A 314 -21.21 2.49 6.92
C HIS A 314 -20.15 3.45 7.46
N LEU A 315 -20.36 4.78 7.37
CA LEU A 315 -19.31 5.76 7.71
C LEU A 315 -18.88 5.69 9.18
N GLU A 316 -19.82 5.47 10.10
CA GLU A 316 -19.51 5.29 11.52
C GLU A 316 -18.55 4.11 11.74
N ALA A 317 -18.96 2.92 11.30
CA ALA A 317 -18.15 1.71 11.44
C ALA A 317 -16.79 1.81 10.74
N TYR A 318 -16.74 2.48 9.58
CA TYR A 318 -15.51 2.78 8.87
C TYR A 318 -14.57 3.69 9.66
N ASN A 319 -15.08 4.76 10.29
CA ASN A 319 -14.28 5.67 11.10
C ASN A 319 -13.73 4.97 12.35
N TYR A 320 -14.55 4.14 13.01
CA TYR A 320 -14.13 3.32 14.14
C TYR A 320 -13.06 2.30 13.72
N TRP A 321 -13.21 1.62 12.58
CA TRP A 321 -12.18 0.73 12.04
C TRP A 321 -10.86 1.46 11.80
N LEU A 322 -10.92 2.60 11.10
CA LEU A 322 -9.72 3.36 10.71
C LEU A 322 -8.90 3.80 11.92
N LEU A 323 -9.57 4.25 12.99
CA LEU A 323 -8.94 4.88 14.15
C LEU A 323 -8.87 3.97 15.38
N SER A 324 -9.28 2.70 15.24
CA SER A 324 -9.41 1.71 16.32
C SER A 324 -8.17 1.51 17.18
N ARG A 325 -6.95 1.72 16.64
CA ARG A 325 -5.71 1.57 17.42
C ARG A 325 -5.30 2.82 18.20
N GLY A 326 -6.03 3.91 18.02
CA GLY A 326 -5.89 5.12 18.82
C GLY A 326 -6.47 4.98 20.23
N ASP A 327 -7.66 4.37 20.31
CA ASP A 327 -8.34 4.02 21.55
C ASP A 327 -9.00 2.64 21.41
N GLY A 328 -8.25 1.59 21.82
CA GLY A 328 -8.70 0.21 21.66
C GLY A 328 -9.85 -0.15 22.60
N GLU A 329 -9.97 0.52 23.74
CA GLU A 329 -11.03 0.28 24.72
C GLU A 329 -12.35 0.87 24.23
N GLU A 330 -12.34 2.13 23.80
CA GLU A 330 -13.52 2.76 23.21
C GLU A 330 -14.00 2.00 21.97
N PHE A 331 -13.08 1.57 21.10
CA PHE A 331 -13.43 0.75 19.93
C PHE A 331 -14.06 -0.59 20.34
N ALA A 332 -13.50 -1.29 21.34
CA ALA A 332 -14.04 -2.56 21.80
C ALA A 332 -15.46 -2.39 22.36
N ASN A 333 -15.68 -1.35 23.16
CA ASN A 333 -16.98 -1.01 23.75
C ASN A 333 -18.00 -0.66 22.66
N TRP A 334 -17.65 0.21 21.72
CA TRP A 334 -18.53 0.57 20.60
C TRP A 334 -18.87 -0.65 19.74
N LYS A 335 -17.88 -1.49 19.42
CA LYS A 335 -18.08 -2.69 18.59
C LYS A 335 -19.01 -3.70 19.26
N ALA A 336 -18.87 -3.92 20.57
CA ALA A 336 -19.75 -4.80 21.34
C ALA A 336 -21.20 -4.27 21.39
N ALA A 337 -21.38 -2.94 21.46
CA ALA A 337 -22.70 -2.32 21.42
C ALA A 337 -23.32 -2.28 20.00
N ASN A 338 -22.52 -2.47 18.95
CA ASN A 338 -22.92 -2.29 17.54
C ASN A 338 -22.56 -3.50 16.65
N GLU A 339 -22.65 -4.73 17.18
CA GLU A 339 -22.23 -5.94 16.46
C GLU A 339 -22.85 -6.09 15.07
N GLY A 340 -24.15 -5.80 14.93
CA GLY A 340 -24.86 -5.83 13.64
C GLY A 340 -24.28 -4.83 12.63
N LYS A 341 -24.16 -3.56 13.02
CA LYS A 341 -23.56 -2.50 12.17
C LYS A 341 -22.13 -2.87 11.77
N TRP A 342 -21.35 -3.41 12.70
CA TRP A 342 -19.98 -3.84 12.44
C TRP A 342 -19.93 -4.99 11.43
N GLY A 343 -20.76 -6.02 11.62
CA GLY A 343 -20.84 -7.16 10.71
C GLY A 343 -21.27 -6.76 9.30
N ASP A 344 -22.23 -5.85 9.18
CA ASP A 344 -22.70 -5.31 7.91
C ASP A 344 -21.61 -4.52 7.20
N PHE A 345 -20.92 -3.63 7.92
CA PHE A 345 -19.78 -2.89 7.39
C PHE A 345 -18.68 -3.82 6.88
N ILE A 346 -18.28 -4.83 7.65
CA ILE A 346 -17.18 -5.72 7.23
C ILE A 346 -17.54 -6.48 5.96
N ARG A 347 -18.77 -7.01 5.85
CA ARG A 347 -19.23 -7.68 4.62
C ARG A 347 -19.23 -6.72 3.43
N TRP A 348 -19.79 -5.53 3.59
CA TRP A 348 -19.82 -4.53 2.53
C TRP A 348 -18.41 -4.09 2.11
N PHE A 349 -17.53 -3.83 3.07
CA PHE A 349 -16.17 -3.32 2.86
C PHE A 349 -15.26 -4.32 2.15
N GLN A 350 -15.47 -5.63 2.35
CA GLN A 350 -14.79 -6.69 1.60
C GLN A 350 -15.22 -6.74 0.13
N GLN A 351 -16.51 -6.51 -0.14
CA GLN A 351 -17.08 -6.53 -1.49
C GLN A 351 -16.89 -5.21 -2.26
N ASN A 352 -16.61 -4.13 -1.54
CA ASN A 352 -16.48 -2.78 -2.08
C ASN A 352 -15.12 -2.17 -1.73
N PRO A 353 -13.98 -2.75 -2.16
CA PRO A 353 -12.69 -2.15 -1.91
C PRO A 353 -12.58 -0.77 -2.59
N MET A 354 -11.74 0.09 -2.01
CA MET A 354 -11.34 1.33 -2.67
C MET A 354 -10.48 0.97 -3.88
N GLU A 355 -10.95 1.34 -5.06
CA GLU A 355 -10.22 1.10 -6.31
C GLU A 355 -9.21 2.22 -6.57
N VAL A 356 -7.96 1.83 -6.78
CA VAL A 356 -6.86 2.72 -7.15
C VAL A 356 -6.24 2.23 -8.45
N SER A 357 -6.10 3.15 -9.42
CA SER A 357 -5.61 2.85 -10.76
C SER A 357 -4.78 4.03 -11.29
N GLY A 358 -4.13 3.87 -12.45
CA GLY A 358 -3.39 4.97 -13.08
C GLY A 358 -4.28 6.15 -13.49
N GLU A 359 -5.58 5.90 -13.68
CA GLU A 359 -6.57 6.91 -14.05
C GLU A 359 -7.17 7.64 -12.83
N ASN A 360 -7.17 6.98 -11.67
CA ASN A 360 -7.73 7.50 -10.43
C ASN A 360 -6.76 7.22 -9.27
N VAL A 361 -5.69 8.02 -9.23
CA VAL A 361 -4.64 7.96 -8.20
C VAL A 361 -4.58 9.27 -7.43
N PHE A 362 -4.48 9.17 -6.11
CA PHE A 362 -4.26 10.34 -5.27
C PHE A 362 -2.82 10.84 -5.40
N PHE A 363 -2.65 12.09 -5.84
CA PHE A 363 -1.35 12.76 -5.89
C PHE A 363 -1.46 14.16 -5.33
N ARG A 364 -0.73 14.48 -4.24
CA ARG A 364 -0.88 15.78 -3.59
C ARG A 364 -0.54 16.97 -4.50
N GLY A 365 0.30 16.79 -5.51
CA GLY A 365 0.66 17.86 -6.44
C GLY A 365 -0.50 18.38 -7.30
N GLN A 366 -1.65 17.70 -7.33
CA GLN A 366 -2.86 18.24 -7.96
C GLN A 366 -3.58 19.32 -7.11
N TYR A 367 -3.16 19.48 -5.86
CA TYR A 367 -3.74 20.45 -4.90
C TYR A 367 -2.79 21.60 -4.55
N LEU A 368 -1.56 21.58 -5.07
CA LEU A 368 -0.52 22.59 -4.83
C LEU A 368 -0.65 23.78 -5.76
#